data_AF-I7GJW3-F1
#
_entry.id   AF-I7GJW3-F1
#
_cell.length_a   1.000
_cell.length_b   1.000
_cell.length_c   1.000
_cell.angle_alpha   90.00
_cell.angle_beta   90.00
_cell.angle_gamma   90.00
#
_symmetry.space_group_name_H-M   'P 1'
#
loop_
_entity.id
_entity.type
_entity.pdbx_description
1 polymer ?
#
loop_
_entity_poly.entity_id
_entity_poly.type
_entity_poly.pdbx_seq_one_letter_code
_entity_poly.pdbx_strand_id
1 'polypeptide(L)'
;MAEDASSAAPSPRGCADGRDADTTEEQMAETETNDEEQFECQELLECQVQVGPPEEEEEEDEGLVTEAEAVAAGWMLDFLCLSLCRAFRDGRSEDFRRTRNSAEAIIHGLSSLTAYQLRTIYICQFLTRIAAGKTLDAQFENDERITPLESALMIWGSIEKEHDKLHEEIQNLIKIQAIAVCMENGNFKEAEEVFERIFGDPNSYMPFKSKLLMIISQKDTSSFLFSTLQLQPHDGEN
;
A
#
# COMPACT_ATOMS: atom_id res chain seq x y z
N MET A 1 -59.79 29.98 10.23
CA MET A 1 -59.18 30.35 11.53
C MET A 1 -57.70 30.07 11.37
N ALA A 2 -56.94 31.06 10.89
CA ALA A 2 -56.14 32.03 11.67
C ALA A 2 -54.82 31.38 12.14
N GLU A 3 -53.73 31.57 11.38
CA GLU A 3 -52.62 32.56 11.58
C GLU A 3 -51.49 31.98 12.44
N ASP A 4 -50.23 32.39 12.39
CA ASP A 4 -49.20 32.62 11.37
C ASP A 4 -47.87 32.80 12.17
N ALA A 5 -46.73 32.79 11.46
CA ALA A 5 -45.44 33.41 11.80
C ALA A 5 -44.49 32.72 12.82
N SER A 6 -43.17 32.87 12.79
CA SER A 6 -42.11 33.25 11.82
C SER A 6 -40.84 33.51 12.67
N SER A 7 -39.64 33.33 12.10
CA SER A 7 -38.38 34.09 12.33
C SER A 7 -37.18 33.13 12.42
N ALA A 8 -36.31 32.94 11.41
CA ALA A 8 -35.38 33.87 10.73
C ALA A 8 -34.26 34.43 11.64
N ALA A 9 -33.01 34.14 11.24
CA ALA A 9 -31.73 34.57 11.82
C ALA A 9 -31.41 36.05 11.54
N PRO A 10 -30.33 36.62 12.12
CA PRO A 10 -29.22 37.02 11.22
C PRO A 10 -27.79 37.03 11.82
N SER A 11 -26.82 37.01 10.91
CA SER A 11 -25.40 37.40 11.06
C SER A 11 -25.23 38.93 11.05
N PRO A 12 -24.08 39.48 11.51
CA PRO A 12 -23.60 40.72 10.92
C PRO A 12 -22.10 40.74 10.55
N ARG A 13 -21.86 41.38 9.39
CA ARG A 13 -20.61 41.97 8.89
C ARG A 13 -20.26 43.26 9.64
N GLY A 14 -19.00 43.72 9.54
CA GLY A 14 -18.68 45.15 9.70
C GLY A 14 -17.18 45.48 9.61
N CYS A 15 -16.76 46.11 8.50
CA CYS A 15 -15.44 46.70 8.26
C CYS A 15 -15.33 48.09 8.91
N ALA A 16 -14.12 48.54 9.29
CA ALA A 16 -13.72 49.96 9.23
C ALA A 16 -12.19 50.14 9.38
N ASP A 17 -11.72 51.17 8.70
CA ASP A 17 -10.36 51.59 8.33
C ASP A 17 -10.06 52.94 9.06
N GLY A 18 -8.81 53.34 9.29
CA GLY A 18 -8.52 54.72 9.76
C GLY A 18 -7.20 54.98 10.50
N ARG A 19 -6.47 56.00 10.01
CA ARG A 19 -5.09 56.44 10.30
C ARG A 19 -4.87 57.33 11.54
N ASP A 20 -3.59 57.36 11.95
CA ASP A 20 -2.75 58.39 12.60
C ASP A 20 -3.34 59.73 13.09
N ALA A 21 -2.91 60.12 14.29
CA ALA A 21 -2.46 61.48 14.60
C ALA A 21 -1.51 61.50 15.83
N ASP A 22 -0.52 62.37 15.70
CA ASP A 22 0.76 62.57 16.41
C ASP A 22 0.64 63.45 17.68
N THR A 23 1.80 63.79 18.29
CA THR A 23 2.16 64.85 19.28
C THR A 23 2.11 64.49 20.78
N THR A 24 3.13 64.69 21.63
CA THR A 24 4.32 65.57 21.65
C THR A 24 5.29 65.18 22.80
N GLU A 25 6.61 65.21 22.50
CA GLU A 25 7.82 65.70 23.25
C GLU A 25 7.89 65.59 24.79
N GLU A 26 9.01 65.48 25.51
CA GLU A 26 10.47 65.42 25.32
C GLU A 26 11.00 65.11 26.74
N GLN A 27 12.05 64.29 26.89
CA GLN A 27 13.18 64.62 27.76
C GLN A 27 14.32 63.62 27.61
N MET A 28 15.48 64.18 27.24
CA MET A 28 16.77 63.54 27.04
C MET A 28 17.51 63.38 28.38
N ALA A 29 18.21 62.26 28.56
CA ALA A 29 19.48 62.09 29.29
C ALA A 29 19.85 60.59 29.19
N GLU A 30 20.63 60.20 28.19
CA GLU A 30 22.08 59.97 28.25
C GLU A 30 22.55 58.90 29.26
N THR A 31 23.19 57.89 28.66
CA THR A 31 24.22 57.00 29.21
C THR A 31 23.74 55.87 30.12
N GLU A 32 23.75 54.64 29.62
CA GLU A 32 24.72 53.62 30.06
C GLU A 32 24.55 52.35 29.22
N THR A 33 25.70 51.79 28.89
CA THR A 33 25.99 50.61 28.09
C THR A 33 25.37 49.33 28.63
N ASN A 34 24.65 48.55 27.80
CA ASN A 34 24.74 47.09 27.77
C ASN A 34 23.89 46.52 26.60
N ASP A 35 24.50 46.41 25.42
CA ASP A 35 24.01 45.54 24.35
C ASP A 35 24.64 44.15 24.55
N GLU A 36 24.03 43.31 25.37
CA GLU A 36 24.27 41.86 25.35
C GLU A 36 23.11 41.21 24.59
N GLU A 37 23.28 41.03 23.28
CA GLU A 37 22.69 39.93 22.50
C GLU A 37 23.23 40.00 21.05
N GLN A 38 24.54 39.79 20.90
CA GLN A 38 25.11 39.30 19.64
C GLN A 38 25.32 37.79 19.76
N PHE A 39 24.44 37.06 19.10
CA PHE A 39 24.60 35.67 18.73
C PHE A 39 25.86 35.55 17.84
N GLU A 40 26.99 35.17 18.42
CA GLU A 40 28.19 34.79 17.67
C GLU A 40 28.01 33.38 17.08
N CYS A 41 27.61 33.30 15.80
CA CYS A 41 27.85 32.10 14.99
C CYS A 41 29.29 32.12 14.44
N GLN A 42 30.28 31.99 15.34
CA GLN A 42 31.69 31.90 14.98
C GLN A 42 32.39 30.72 15.67
N GLU A 43 31.81 29.51 15.55
CA GLU A 43 32.56 28.26 15.70
C GLU A 43 32.46 27.46 14.40
N LEU A 44 33.18 27.93 13.38
CA LEU A 44 33.35 27.19 12.13
C LEU A 44 34.73 27.45 11.53
N LEU A 45 35.79 27.28 12.33
CA LEU A 45 37.12 27.04 11.78
C LEU A 45 38.09 26.52 12.85
N GLU A 46 38.19 25.20 13.03
CA GLU A 46 39.43 24.52 13.41
C GLU A 46 39.29 22.98 13.35
N CYS A 47 39.03 22.43 12.16
CA CYS A 47 39.44 21.05 11.87
C CYS A 47 40.84 21.10 11.27
N GLN A 48 41.85 20.91 12.12
CA GLN A 48 43.22 20.73 11.68
C GLN A 48 43.32 19.43 10.86
N VAL A 49 43.60 19.60 9.57
CA VAL A 49 44.00 18.53 8.65
C VAL A 49 45.38 18.03 9.05
N GLN A 50 45.43 16.80 9.57
CA GLN A 50 46.68 16.04 9.70
C GLN A 50 46.68 15.03 8.55
N VAL A 51 47.39 15.35 7.46
CA VAL A 51 47.53 14.49 6.27
C VAL A 51 48.44 13.31 6.60
N GLY A 52 47.83 12.19 7.01
CA GLY A 52 48.41 10.84 6.87
C GLY A 52 48.33 10.37 5.40
N PRO A 53 49.03 9.29 5.02
CA PRO A 53 49.07 8.85 3.62
C PRO A 53 47.64 8.58 3.10
N PRO A 54 47.29 9.03 1.88
CA PRO A 54 46.02 8.71 1.28
C PRO A 54 46.12 7.28 0.74
N GLU A 55 45.20 6.38 1.12
CA GLU A 55 44.78 5.20 0.33
C GLU A 55 43.92 4.18 1.11
N GLU A 56 43.49 4.44 2.36
CA GLU A 56 42.59 3.51 3.07
C GLU A 56 41.24 4.11 3.52
N GLU A 57 41.02 5.43 3.42
CA GLU A 57 39.79 6.08 3.91
C GLU A 57 38.62 6.07 2.90
N GLU A 58 38.88 5.95 1.59
CA GLU A 58 37.82 5.98 0.56
C GLU A 58 37.04 4.65 0.48
N GLU A 59 37.70 3.49 0.66
CA GLU A 59 37.01 2.19 0.61
C GLU A 59 36.18 1.89 1.87
N GLU A 60 36.56 2.42 3.03
CA GLU A 60 35.75 2.29 4.26
C GLU A 60 34.44 3.09 4.16
N ASP A 61 34.47 4.28 3.55
CA ASP A 61 33.28 5.13 3.36
C ASP A 61 32.29 4.53 2.34
N GLU A 62 32.78 3.97 1.23
CA GLU A 62 31.92 3.29 0.24
C GLU A 62 31.17 2.10 0.85
N GLY A 63 31.83 1.30 1.69
CA GLY A 63 31.21 0.19 2.41
C GLY A 63 30.07 0.66 3.33
N LEU A 64 30.29 1.72 4.11
CA LEU A 64 29.28 2.30 5.01
C LEU A 64 28.10 2.89 4.23
N VAL A 65 28.34 3.52 3.08
CA VAL A 65 27.28 4.05 2.21
C VAL A 65 26.41 2.91 1.69
N THR A 66 27.00 1.80 1.20
CA THR A 66 26.21 0.66 0.72
C THR A 66 25.38 -0.02 1.82
N GLU A 67 25.89 -0.07 3.05
CA GLU A 67 25.14 -0.57 4.20
C GLU A 67 23.97 0.37 4.55
N ALA A 68 24.21 1.68 4.56
CA ALA A 68 23.18 2.68 4.79
C ALA A 68 22.08 2.64 3.71
N GLU A 69 22.45 2.45 2.44
CA GLU A 69 21.51 2.26 1.32
C GLU A 69 20.66 1.00 1.52
N ALA A 70 21.25 -0.12 1.94
CA ALA A 70 20.51 -1.35 2.20
C ALA A 70 19.50 -1.17 3.36
N VAL A 71 19.89 -0.48 4.42
CA VAL A 71 19.00 -0.13 5.55
C VAL A 71 17.86 0.77 5.08
N ALA A 72 18.17 1.83 4.33
CA ALA A 72 17.18 2.74 3.79
C ALA A 72 16.20 2.04 2.84
N ALA A 73 16.69 1.13 1.98
CA ALA A 73 15.86 0.33 1.09
C ALA A 73 14.91 -0.58 1.86
N GLY A 74 15.36 -1.17 2.99
CA GLY A 74 14.50 -1.89 3.92
C GLY A 74 13.36 -1.02 4.48
N TRP A 75 13.68 0.17 4.98
CA TRP A 75 12.67 1.10 5.49
C TRP A 75 11.68 1.57 4.42
N MET A 76 12.17 1.83 3.20
CA MET A 76 11.33 2.18 2.06
C MET A 76 10.39 1.03 1.68
N LEU A 77 10.86 -0.22 1.69
CA LEU A 77 10.03 -1.39 1.43
C LEU A 77 8.89 -1.52 2.45
N ASP A 78 9.18 -1.38 3.74
CA ASP A 78 8.16 -1.46 4.79
C ASP A 78 7.14 -0.32 4.68
N PHE A 79 7.62 0.90 4.44
CA PHE A 79 6.76 2.07 4.23
C PHE A 79 5.83 1.89 3.01
N LEU A 80 6.36 1.37 1.91
CA LEU A 80 5.59 1.13 0.70
C LEU A 80 4.59 -0.02 0.89
N CYS A 81 4.97 -1.09 1.58
CA CYS A 81 4.05 -2.17 1.94
C CYS A 81 2.89 -1.67 2.79
N LEU A 82 3.16 -0.85 3.81
CA LEU A 82 2.14 -0.23 4.64
C LEU A 82 1.21 0.67 3.82
N SER A 83 1.78 1.48 2.92
CA SER A 83 1.03 2.37 2.03
C SER A 83 0.14 1.59 1.06
N LEU A 84 0.65 0.47 0.54
CA LEU A 84 -0.05 -0.43 -0.37
C LEU A 84 -1.23 -1.10 0.34
N CYS A 85 -1.01 -1.62 1.55
CA CYS A 85 -2.07 -2.19 2.40
C CYS A 85 -3.18 -1.18 2.68
N ARG A 86 -2.83 0.07 3.00
CA ARG A 86 -3.81 1.14 3.24
C ARG A 86 -4.59 1.50 1.98
N ALA A 87 -3.91 1.69 0.86
CA ALA A 87 -4.57 1.99 -0.41
C ALA A 87 -5.52 0.86 -0.83
N PHE A 88 -5.11 -0.40 -0.64
CA PHE A 88 -5.95 -1.56 -0.89
C PHE A 88 -7.20 -1.58 0.01
N ARG A 89 -7.01 -1.45 1.32
CA ARG A 89 -8.10 -1.43 2.31
C ARG A 89 -9.10 -0.30 2.03
N ASP A 90 -8.59 0.87 1.64
CA ASP A 90 -9.39 2.06 1.43
C ASP A 90 -9.97 2.14 0.00
N GLY A 91 -9.73 1.15 -0.86
CA GLY A 91 -10.21 1.12 -2.25
C GLY A 91 -9.59 2.22 -3.14
N ARG A 92 -8.43 2.76 -2.78
CA ARG A 92 -7.77 3.87 -3.50
C ARG A 92 -6.90 3.33 -4.63
N SER A 93 -7.53 3.00 -5.75
CA SER A 93 -6.91 2.35 -6.90
C SER A 93 -5.67 3.04 -7.47
N GLU A 94 -5.75 4.34 -7.73
CA GLU A 94 -4.62 5.07 -8.31
C GLU A 94 -3.43 5.16 -7.36
N ASP A 95 -3.70 5.33 -6.06
CA ASP A 95 -2.65 5.31 -5.04
C ASP A 95 -2.05 3.90 -4.94
N PHE A 96 -2.90 2.86 -4.94
CA PHE A 96 -2.45 1.47 -4.94
C PHE A 96 -1.51 1.20 -6.14
N ARG A 97 -1.89 1.64 -7.34
CA ARG A 97 -1.08 1.47 -8.56
C ARG A 97 0.27 2.20 -8.47
N ARG A 98 0.28 3.45 -7.99
CA ARG A 98 1.52 4.24 -7.82
C ARG A 98 2.44 3.62 -6.76
N THR A 99 1.87 3.24 -5.62
CA THR A 99 2.62 2.60 -4.54
C THR A 99 3.16 1.24 -4.98
N ARG A 100 2.39 0.44 -5.73
CA ARG A 100 2.84 -0.83 -6.32
C ARG A 100 4.08 -0.62 -7.20
N ASN A 101 4.01 0.31 -8.15
CA ASN A 101 5.14 0.57 -9.06
C ASN A 101 6.39 1.02 -8.28
N SER A 102 6.20 1.81 -7.22
CA SER A 102 7.31 2.24 -6.36
C SER A 102 7.89 1.06 -5.57
N ALA A 103 7.04 0.19 -5.02
CA ALA A 103 7.46 -1.01 -4.30
C ALA A 103 8.23 -1.96 -5.22
N GLU A 104 7.75 -2.18 -6.45
CA GLU A 104 8.42 -2.99 -7.46
C GLU A 104 9.83 -2.46 -7.78
N ALA A 105 9.97 -1.14 -7.98
CA ALA A 105 11.27 -0.52 -8.22
C ALA A 105 12.24 -0.71 -7.04
N ILE A 106 11.77 -0.53 -5.80
CA ILE A 106 12.59 -0.78 -4.59
C ILE A 106 12.99 -2.26 -4.52
N ILE A 107 12.06 -3.19 -4.73
CA ILE A 107 12.31 -4.64 -4.67
C ILE A 107 13.37 -5.04 -5.69
N HIS A 108 13.31 -4.51 -6.92
CA HIS A 108 14.32 -4.78 -7.95
C HIS A 108 15.70 -4.18 -7.63
N GLY A 109 15.75 -3.11 -6.82
CA GLY A 109 17.00 -2.49 -6.38
C GLY A 109 17.67 -3.18 -5.19
N LEU A 110 17.00 -4.13 -4.52
CA LEU A 110 17.57 -4.83 -3.37
C LEU A 110 18.65 -5.83 -3.82
N SER A 111 19.87 -5.67 -3.28
CA SER A 111 21.01 -6.57 -3.53
C SER A 111 20.96 -7.85 -2.68
N SER A 112 20.24 -7.83 -1.56
CA SER A 112 20.04 -8.97 -0.68
C SER A 112 18.67 -8.92 0.00
N LEU A 113 18.18 -10.07 0.48
CA LEU A 113 16.88 -10.20 1.12
C LEU A 113 17.00 -10.94 2.44
N THR A 114 16.52 -10.31 3.51
CA THR A 114 16.23 -11.00 4.76
C THR A 114 14.92 -11.77 4.66
N ALA A 115 14.70 -12.76 5.54
CA ALA A 115 13.43 -13.48 5.61
C ALA A 115 12.23 -12.56 5.89
N TYR A 116 12.45 -11.48 6.64
CA TYR A 116 11.44 -10.46 6.89
C TYR A 116 11.08 -9.68 5.63
N GLN A 117 12.07 -9.17 4.89
CA GLN A 117 11.84 -8.48 3.62
C GLN A 117 11.18 -9.39 2.58
N LEU A 118 11.57 -10.67 2.52
CA LEU A 118 10.92 -11.65 1.64
C LEU A 118 9.43 -11.81 1.98
N ARG A 119 9.07 -11.87 3.28
CA ARG A 119 7.67 -11.89 3.70
C ARG A 119 6.94 -10.60 3.30
N THR A 120 7.56 -9.44 3.46
CA THR A 120 7.01 -8.14 3.02
C THR A 120 6.76 -8.11 1.50
N ILE A 121 7.66 -8.68 0.71
CA ILE A 121 7.51 -8.84 -0.75
C ILE A 121 6.31 -9.73 -1.05
N TYR A 122 6.18 -10.89 -0.39
CA TYR A 122 5.03 -11.78 -0.59
C TYR A 122 3.71 -11.12 -0.26
N ILE A 123 3.64 -10.28 0.79
CA ILE A 123 2.43 -9.50 1.10
C ILE A 123 2.08 -8.55 -0.06
N CYS A 124 3.06 -7.81 -0.58
CA CYS A 124 2.84 -6.91 -1.71
C CYS A 124 2.37 -7.67 -2.95
N GLN A 125 3.06 -8.75 -3.29
CA GLN A 125 2.73 -9.63 -4.41
C GLN A 125 1.32 -10.22 -4.28
N PHE A 126 0.94 -10.69 -3.09
CA PHE A 126 -0.38 -11.21 -2.81
C PHE A 126 -1.46 -10.16 -3.07
N LEU A 127 -1.32 -8.96 -2.50
CA LEU A 127 -2.30 -7.88 -2.67
C LEU A 127 -2.46 -7.46 -4.14
N THR A 128 -1.37 -7.40 -4.91
CA THR A 128 -1.44 -7.04 -6.34
C THR A 128 -2.24 -8.07 -7.15
N ARG A 129 -2.09 -9.36 -6.84
CA ARG A 129 -2.82 -10.46 -7.49
C ARG A 129 -4.29 -10.47 -7.10
N ILE A 130 -4.60 -10.22 -5.83
CA ILE A 130 -5.99 -10.06 -5.36
C ILE A 130 -6.67 -8.86 -6.03
N ALA A 131 -5.98 -7.73 -6.11
CA ALA A 131 -6.51 -6.52 -6.77
C ALA A 131 -6.80 -6.75 -8.26
N ALA A 132 -5.99 -7.55 -8.94
CA ALA A 132 -6.19 -7.96 -10.34
C ALA A 132 -7.09 -9.20 -10.48
N GLY A 133 -7.75 -9.67 -9.42
CA GLY A 133 -8.42 -10.96 -9.38
C GLY A 133 -9.52 -11.17 -10.42
N LYS A 134 -10.10 -10.09 -10.97
CA LYS A 134 -11.11 -10.12 -12.04
C LYS A 134 -10.54 -9.94 -13.44
N THR A 135 -9.27 -9.56 -13.56
CA THR A 135 -8.58 -9.27 -14.81
C THR A 135 -7.93 -10.55 -15.33
N LEU A 136 -8.72 -11.45 -15.94
CA LEU A 136 -8.25 -12.78 -16.35
C LEU A 136 -7.14 -12.75 -17.42
N ASP A 137 -6.97 -11.63 -18.12
CA ASP A 137 -5.90 -11.38 -19.08
C ASP A 137 -4.58 -10.92 -18.43
N ALA A 138 -4.57 -10.63 -17.13
CA ALA A 138 -3.35 -10.28 -16.40
C ALA A 138 -2.49 -11.51 -16.11
N GLN A 139 -1.24 -11.48 -16.59
CA GLN A 139 -0.27 -12.56 -16.41
C GLN A 139 0.71 -12.24 -15.28
N PHE A 140 0.72 -13.08 -14.24
CA PHE A 140 1.66 -12.97 -13.10
C PHE A 140 2.71 -14.08 -13.07
N GLU A 141 2.48 -15.18 -13.78
CA GLU A 141 3.32 -16.38 -13.78
C GLU A 141 3.81 -16.68 -15.20
N ASN A 142 4.89 -17.46 -15.30
CA ASN A 142 5.41 -17.90 -16.59
C ASN A 142 4.43 -18.83 -17.34
N ASP A 143 3.64 -19.61 -16.60
CA ASP A 143 2.55 -20.39 -17.18
C ASP A 143 1.34 -19.48 -17.38
N GLU A 144 1.10 -19.10 -18.64
CA GLU A 144 0.01 -18.21 -19.07
C GLU A 144 -1.40 -18.70 -18.68
N ARG A 145 -1.55 -19.98 -18.32
CA ARG A 145 -2.84 -20.54 -17.90
C ARG A 145 -3.20 -20.21 -16.46
N ILE A 146 -2.24 -19.73 -15.67
CA ILE A 146 -2.45 -19.45 -14.26
C ILE A 146 -3.11 -18.08 -14.12
N THR A 147 -4.34 -18.09 -13.62
CA THR A 147 -5.10 -16.86 -13.37
C THR A 147 -4.49 -16.04 -12.21
N PRO A 148 -4.78 -14.73 -12.12
CA PRO A 148 -4.33 -13.91 -10.99
C PRO A 148 -4.68 -14.49 -9.62
N LEU A 149 -5.86 -15.09 -9.44
CA LEU A 149 -6.28 -15.67 -8.16
C LEU A 149 -5.61 -17.01 -7.85
N GLU A 150 -5.28 -17.82 -8.86
CA GLU A 150 -4.42 -19.01 -8.65
C GLU A 150 -3.00 -18.59 -8.25
N SER A 151 -2.47 -17.55 -8.89
CA SER A 151 -1.19 -16.96 -8.50
C SER A 151 -1.22 -16.41 -7.08
N ALA A 152 -2.32 -15.74 -6.67
CA ALA A 152 -2.51 -15.29 -5.28
C ALA A 152 -2.49 -16.45 -4.29
N LEU A 153 -3.09 -17.59 -4.64
CA LEU A 153 -3.13 -18.79 -3.81
C LEU A 153 -1.74 -19.38 -3.58
N MET A 154 -0.88 -19.39 -4.61
CA MET A 154 0.50 -19.86 -4.50
C MET A 154 1.34 -18.97 -3.56
N ILE A 155 1.18 -17.65 -3.66
CA ILE A 155 1.85 -16.70 -2.76
C ILE A 155 1.30 -16.83 -1.34
N TRP A 156 -0.02 -16.99 -1.17
CA TRP A 156 -0.65 -17.13 0.14
C TRP A 156 -0.05 -18.27 0.96
N GLY A 157 0.19 -19.42 0.33
CA GLY A 157 0.85 -20.57 0.96
C GLY A 157 2.32 -20.33 1.35
N SER A 158 2.93 -19.23 0.90
CA SER A 158 4.33 -18.87 1.16
C SER A 158 4.50 -17.78 2.22
N ILE A 159 3.42 -17.08 2.62
CA ILE A 159 3.49 -15.93 3.57
C ILE A 159 3.62 -16.39 5.02
N GLU A 160 2.86 -17.40 5.43
CA GLU A 160 2.76 -17.82 6.83
C GLU A 160 2.94 -19.34 6.93
N LYS A 161 3.77 -19.78 7.88
CA LYS A 161 3.98 -21.22 8.15
C LYS A 161 2.96 -21.79 9.13
N GLU A 162 2.39 -20.93 9.97
CA GLU A 162 1.34 -21.30 10.91
C GLU A 162 -0.02 -21.02 10.27
N HIS A 163 -0.74 -22.08 9.93
CA HIS A 163 -2.07 -21.99 9.34
C HIS A 163 -3.09 -21.89 10.46
N ASP A 164 -3.42 -20.65 10.83
CA ASP A 164 -4.55 -20.38 11.71
C ASP A 164 -5.88 -20.43 10.93
N LYS A 165 -6.97 -20.28 11.66
CA LYS A 165 -8.32 -20.31 11.10
C LYS A 165 -8.54 -19.23 10.03
N LEU A 166 -7.93 -18.06 10.18
CA LEU A 166 -8.04 -16.97 9.21
C LEU A 166 -7.30 -17.33 7.91
N HIS A 167 -6.13 -17.96 8.02
CA HIS A 167 -5.38 -18.42 6.87
C HIS A 167 -6.18 -19.42 6.03
N GLU A 168 -6.80 -20.41 6.68
CA GLU A 168 -7.67 -21.38 6.00
C GLU A 168 -8.91 -20.73 5.37
N GLU A 169 -9.54 -19.79 6.08
CA GLU A 169 -10.69 -19.05 5.56
C GLU A 169 -10.34 -18.25 4.30
N ILE A 170 -9.28 -17.44 4.34
CA ILE A 170 -8.81 -16.66 3.19
C ILE A 170 -8.44 -17.60 2.02
N GLN A 171 -7.74 -18.70 2.31
CA GLN A 171 -7.38 -19.68 1.29
C GLN A 171 -8.62 -20.26 0.59
N ASN A 172 -9.64 -20.63 1.36
CA ASN A 172 -10.88 -21.20 0.81
C ASN A 172 -11.66 -20.17 -0.01
N LEU A 173 -11.69 -18.90 0.44
CA LEU A 173 -12.33 -17.81 -0.30
C LEU A 173 -11.65 -17.58 -1.65
N ILE A 174 -10.31 -17.55 -1.70
CA ILE A 174 -9.57 -17.39 -2.96
C ILE A 174 -9.88 -18.54 -3.91
N LYS A 175 -9.90 -19.78 -3.42
CA LYS A 175 -10.23 -20.97 -4.25
C LYS A 175 -11.62 -20.89 -4.85
N ILE A 176 -12.62 -20.48 -4.08
CA ILE A 176 -13.99 -20.29 -4.57
C ILE A 176 -14.00 -19.18 -5.62
N GLN A 177 -13.35 -18.06 -5.33
CA GLN A 177 -13.39 -16.88 -6.20
C GLN A 177 -12.63 -17.08 -7.51
N ALA A 178 -11.54 -17.86 -7.53
CA ALA A 178 -10.81 -18.21 -8.75
C ALA A 178 -11.73 -18.87 -9.80
N ILE A 179 -12.63 -19.74 -9.33
CA ILE A 179 -13.64 -20.39 -10.19
C ILE A 179 -14.78 -19.42 -10.51
N ALA A 180 -15.24 -18.66 -9.49
CA ALA A 180 -16.34 -17.71 -9.64
C ALA A 180 -16.11 -16.71 -10.76
N VAL A 181 -14.94 -16.08 -10.79
CA VAL A 181 -14.60 -15.06 -11.80
C VAL A 181 -14.62 -15.65 -13.21
N CYS A 182 -14.10 -16.87 -13.39
CA CYS A 182 -14.17 -17.56 -14.69
C CYS A 182 -15.61 -17.84 -15.10
N MET A 183 -16.46 -18.28 -14.15
CA MET A 183 -17.89 -18.54 -14.39
C MET A 183 -18.66 -17.25 -14.72
N GLU A 184 -18.41 -16.15 -14.00
CA GLU A 184 -19.02 -14.84 -14.20
C GLU A 184 -18.68 -14.26 -15.59
N ASN A 185 -17.46 -14.49 -16.07
CA ASN A 185 -17.03 -14.09 -17.42
C ASN A 185 -17.57 -15.03 -18.53
N GLY A 186 -18.29 -16.09 -18.19
CA GLY A 186 -18.78 -17.09 -19.15
C GLY A 186 -17.71 -18.08 -19.63
N ASN A 187 -16.53 -18.05 -19.05
CA ASN A 187 -15.39 -18.91 -19.38
C ASN A 187 -15.49 -20.27 -18.66
N PHE A 188 -16.55 -21.03 -18.94
CA PHE A 188 -16.82 -22.30 -18.23
C PHE A 188 -15.70 -23.33 -18.36
N LYS A 189 -15.06 -23.40 -19.54
CA LYS A 189 -13.94 -24.32 -19.77
C LYS A 189 -12.74 -23.95 -18.88
N GLU A 190 -12.43 -22.66 -18.80
CA GLU A 190 -11.36 -22.16 -17.93
C GLU A 190 -11.70 -22.42 -16.45
N ALA A 191 -12.96 -22.23 -16.05
CA ALA A 191 -13.41 -22.56 -14.68
C ALA A 191 -13.21 -24.03 -14.31
N GLU A 192 -13.45 -24.95 -15.26
CA GLU A 192 -13.18 -26.39 -15.09
C GLU A 192 -11.67 -26.67 -15.00
N GLU A 193 -10.86 -26.07 -15.87
CA GLU A 193 -9.39 -26.22 -15.84
C GLU A 193 -8.77 -25.65 -14.55
N VAL A 194 -9.25 -24.50 -14.06
CA VAL A 194 -8.88 -23.90 -12.76
C VAL A 194 -9.28 -24.82 -11.61
N PHE A 195 -10.50 -25.37 -11.65
CA PHE A 195 -10.95 -26.33 -10.65
C PHE A 195 -10.04 -27.55 -10.58
N GLU A 196 -9.67 -28.14 -11.71
CA GLU A 196 -8.76 -29.29 -11.76
C GLU A 196 -7.36 -28.95 -11.25
N ARG A 197 -6.83 -27.75 -11.51
CA ARG A 197 -5.53 -27.34 -10.96
C ARG A 197 -5.56 -27.12 -9.45
N ILE A 198 -6.63 -26.52 -8.92
CA ILE A 198 -6.77 -26.22 -7.49
C ILE A 198 -7.15 -27.45 -6.66
N PHE A 199 -8.00 -28.32 -7.21
CA PHE A 199 -8.62 -29.45 -6.49
C PHE A 199 -8.26 -30.83 -7.05
N GLY A 200 -7.41 -30.92 -8.08
CA GLY A 200 -7.10 -32.17 -8.78
C GLY A 200 -6.46 -33.25 -7.90
N ASP A 201 -5.93 -32.91 -6.72
CA ASP A 201 -5.50 -33.92 -5.75
C ASP A 201 -6.73 -34.70 -5.22
N PRO A 202 -6.83 -36.02 -5.51
CA PRO A 202 -7.92 -36.87 -5.06
C PRO A 202 -8.00 -36.98 -3.53
N ASN A 203 -6.89 -36.74 -2.82
CA ASN A 203 -6.81 -36.86 -1.36
C ASN A 203 -7.14 -35.54 -0.63
N SER A 204 -7.31 -34.44 -1.36
CA SER A 204 -7.70 -33.16 -0.78
C SER A 204 -9.19 -33.14 -0.43
N TYR A 205 -9.52 -33.41 0.84
CA TYR A 205 -10.87 -33.16 1.35
C TYR A 205 -11.07 -31.65 1.51
N MET A 206 -12.00 -31.08 0.73
CA MET A 206 -12.38 -29.68 0.79
C MET A 206 -13.91 -29.60 0.89
N PRO A 207 -14.47 -28.93 1.93
CA PRO A 207 -15.91 -28.96 2.23
C PRO A 207 -16.82 -28.55 1.06
N PHE A 208 -16.29 -27.74 0.14
CA PHE A 208 -17.03 -27.12 -0.94
C PHE A 208 -16.68 -27.68 -2.33
N LYS A 209 -15.74 -28.63 -2.44
CA LYS A 209 -15.30 -29.22 -3.72
C LYS A 209 -16.45 -29.83 -4.52
N SER A 210 -17.26 -30.69 -3.90
CA SER A 210 -18.41 -31.32 -4.57
C SER A 210 -19.48 -30.31 -4.99
N LYS A 211 -19.68 -29.25 -4.18
CA LYS A 211 -20.65 -28.20 -4.48
C LYS A 211 -20.20 -27.33 -5.66
N LEU A 212 -18.91 -26.97 -5.70
CA LEU A 212 -18.32 -26.23 -6.83
C LEU A 212 -18.38 -27.06 -8.11
N LEU A 213 -18.02 -28.34 -8.07
CA LEU A 213 -18.08 -29.22 -9.24
C LEU A 213 -19.50 -29.30 -9.82
N MET A 214 -20.52 -29.39 -8.95
CA MET A 214 -21.92 -29.36 -9.36
C MET A 214 -22.29 -28.04 -10.05
N ILE A 215 -21.87 -26.90 -9.50
CA ILE A 215 -22.15 -25.57 -10.05
C ILE A 215 -21.51 -25.39 -11.43
N ILE A 216 -20.23 -25.79 -11.58
CA ILE A 216 -19.51 -25.75 -12.86
C ILE A 216 -20.24 -26.63 -13.88
N SER A 217 -20.58 -27.86 -13.50
CA SER A 217 -21.29 -28.82 -14.38
C SER A 217 -22.65 -28.31 -14.85
N GLN A 218 -23.37 -27.60 -13.98
CA GLN A 218 -24.68 -27.01 -14.28
C GLN A 218 -24.58 -25.65 -14.99
N LYS A 219 -23.37 -25.09 -15.11
CA LYS A 219 -23.11 -23.73 -15.62
C LYS A 219 -23.96 -22.67 -14.90
N ASP A 220 -24.20 -22.88 -13.60
CA ASP A 220 -25.03 -21.98 -12.80
C ASP A 220 -24.21 -20.77 -12.34
N THR A 221 -24.30 -19.68 -13.11
CA THR A 221 -23.66 -18.39 -12.79
C THR A 221 -24.41 -17.59 -11.72
N SER A 222 -25.65 -18.00 -11.40
CA SER A 222 -26.52 -17.34 -10.42
C SER A 222 -26.42 -17.92 -9.01
N SER A 223 -25.51 -18.86 -8.81
CA SER A 223 -25.37 -19.57 -7.54
C SER A 223 -25.06 -18.60 -6.40
N PHE A 224 -25.81 -18.73 -5.29
CA PHE A 224 -25.66 -17.93 -4.06
C PHE A 224 -24.22 -17.90 -3.50
N LEU A 225 -23.39 -18.89 -3.86
CA LEU A 225 -21.97 -18.92 -3.48
C LEU A 225 -21.18 -17.75 -4.05
N PHE A 226 -21.52 -17.26 -5.24
CA PHE A 226 -20.81 -16.17 -5.90
C PHE A 226 -21.37 -14.80 -5.50
N SER A 227 -22.68 -14.71 -5.22
CA SER A 227 -23.32 -13.46 -4.78
C SER A 227 -22.86 -12.99 -3.39
N THR A 228 -22.32 -13.88 -2.56
CA THR A 228 -21.92 -13.56 -1.17
C THR A 228 -20.44 -13.13 -1.09
N LEU A 229 -19.66 -13.34 -2.14
CA LEU A 229 -18.21 -13.14 -2.17
C LEU A 229 -17.80 -12.15 -3.27
N GLN A 230 -18.44 -10.99 -3.35
CA GLN A 230 -18.03 -10.00 -4.33
C GLN A 230 -16.72 -9.34 -3.90
N LEU A 231 -15.63 -9.67 -4.61
CA LEU A 231 -14.52 -8.73 -4.81
C LEU A 231 -15.16 -7.44 -5.32
N GLN A 232 -15.13 -6.38 -4.50
CA GLN A 232 -15.79 -5.13 -4.86
C GLN A 232 -15.27 -4.66 -6.23
N PRO A 233 -16.16 -4.26 -7.16
CA PRO A 233 -15.73 -3.77 -8.45
C PRO A 233 -14.84 -2.55 -8.28
N HIS A 234 -13.72 -2.58 -8.99
CA HIS A 234 -12.88 -1.42 -9.23
C HIS A 234 -13.57 -0.60 -10.32
N ASP A 235 -14.39 0.37 -9.93
CA ASP A 235 -14.95 1.35 -10.86
C ASP A 235 -13.81 2.28 -11.31
N GLY A 236 -13.12 1.86 -12.37
CA GLY A 236 -12.19 2.68 -13.13
C GLY A 236 -12.92 3.36 -14.27
N GLU A 237 -13.76 4.35 -13.96
CA GLU A 237 -14.29 5.32 -14.94
C GLU A 237 -14.02 6.74 -14.46
N ASN A 238 -12.91 7.33 -14.94
CA ASN A 238 -12.82 8.65 -15.58
C ASN A 238 -11.39 8.97 -16.00
#